data_AF-A0A351ARS4-F1
#
_entry.id   AF-A0A351ARS4-F1
#
_cell.length_a   1.000
_cell.length_b   1.000
_cell.length_c   1.000
_cell.angle_alpha   90.00
_cell.angle_beta   90.00
_cell.angle_gamma   90.00
#
_symmetry.space_group_name_H-M   'P 1'
#
loop_
_entity.id
_entity.type
_entity.pdbx_description
1 polymer ?
#
loop_
_entity_poly.entity_id
_entity_poly.type
_entity_poly.pdbx_seq_one_letter_code
_entity_poly.pdbx_strand_id
1 'polypeptide(L)' 'KLKLVLPYASLVESVDSRHLLDLIDNWASVNSRTVNVLLELHLGAELTKGGLTEQEIESILDEYASG' A
#
# COMPACT_ATOMS: atom_id res chain seq x y z
N LYS A 1 10.88 10.26 -1.46
CA LYS A 1 11.42 9.39 -0.38
C LYS A 1 11.20 7.90 -0.70
N LEU A 2 10.01 7.50 -1.17
CA LEU A 2 9.68 6.12 -1.53
C LEU A 2 10.70 5.44 -2.48
N LYS A 3 11.10 6.11 -3.56
CA LYS A 3 12.13 5.62 -4.51
C LYS A 3 13.52 5.38 -3.89
N LEU A 4 13.80 5.91 -2.70
CA LEU A 4 15.05 5.65 -1.97
C LEU A 4 14.97 4.37 -1.14
N VAL A 5 13.76 3.97 -0.74
CA VAL A 5 13.51 2.81 0.13
C VAL A 5 13.21 1.57 -0.71
N LEU A 6 12.38 1.70 -1.75
CA LEU A 6 11.96 0.59 -2.62
C LEU A 6 13.08 -0.24 -3.26
N PRO A 7 14.26 0.33 -3.62
CA PRO A 7 15.37 -0.49 -4.11
C PRO A 7 15.88 -1.52 -3.10
N TYR A 8 15.68 -1.27 -1.80
CA TYR A 8 16.23 -2.08 -0.71
C TYR A 8 15.15 -2.79 0.11
N ALA A 9 13.92 -2.31 0.09
CA ALA A 9 12.80 -2.91 0.79
C ALA A 9 12.27 -4.14 0.03
N SER A 10 12.13 -5.26 0.76
CA SER A 10 11.43 -6.45 0.26
C SER A 10 9.97 -6.49 0.71
N LEU A 11 9.64 -5.72 1.75
CA LEU A 11 8.31 -5.56 2.32
C LEU A 11 8.10 -4.09 2.70
N VAL A 12 6.94 -3.53 2.39
CA VAL A 12 6.52 -2.19 2.82
C VAL A 12 5.29 -2.34 3.71
N GLU A 13 5.42 -2.02 4.99
CA GLU A 13 4.39 -2.31 6.00
C GLU A 13 3.42 -1.14 6.24
N SER A 14 3.80 0.07 5.85
CA SER A 14 3.05 1.30 6.11
C SER A 14 2.38 1.83 4.84
N VAL A 15 1.58 0.99 4.17
CA VAL A 15 0.78 1.43 3.02
C VAL A 15 -0.57 1.93 3.52
N ASP A 16 -0.69 3.26 3.64
CA ASP A 16 -1.81 3.96 4.26
C ASP A 16 -2.85 4.52 3.26
N SER A 17 -2.63 4.35 1.96
CA SER A 17 -3.45 4.96 0.93
C SER A 17 -3.34 4.22 -0.40
N ARG A 18 -4.41 4.27 -1.21
CA ARG A 18 -4.40 3.71 -2.57
C ARG A 18 -3.34 4.35 -3.45
N HIS A 19 -3.16 5.68 -3.32
CA HIS A 19 -2.13 6.39 -4.06
C HIS A 19 -0.73 5.85 -3.77
N LEU A 20 -0.43 5.54 -2.51
CA LEU A 20 0.87 4.96 -2.14
C LEU A 20 1.03 3.55 -2.72
N LEU A 21 -0.01 2.72 -2.68
CA LEU A 21 -0.02 1.40 -3.30
C LEU A 21 0.27 1.48 -4.80
N ASP A 22 -0.42 2.35 -5.55
CA ASP A 22 -0.23 2.53 -6.99
C ASP A 22 1.19 3.02 -7.33
N LEU A 23 1.77 3.88 -6.49
CA LEU A 23 3.16 4.34 -6.66
C LEU A 23 4.18 3.21 -6.45
N ILE A 24 3.92 2.31 -5.48
CA ILE A 24 4.76 1.14 -5.24
C ILE A 24 4.65 0.19 -6.44
N ASP A 25 3.44 -0.10 -6.88
CA ASP A 25 3.16 -1.00 -8.01
C ASP A 25 3.79 -0.48 -9.31
N ASN A 26 3.61 0.81 -9.63
CA ASN A 26 4.21 1.42 -10.81
C ASN A 26 5.75 1.34 -10.76
N TRP A 27 6.35 1.64 -9.60
CA TRP A 27 7.80 1.52 -9.44
C TRP A 27 8.26 0.07 -9.59
N ALA A 28 7.54 -0.88 -9.01
CA ALA A 28 7.83 -2.31 -9.08
C ALA A 28 7.78 -2.81 -10.53
N SER A 29 6.73 -2.43 -11.28
CA SER A 29 6.55 -2.72 -12.70
C SER A 29 7.69 -2.15 -13.56
N VAL A 30 8.01 -0.86 -13.41
CA VAL A 30 9.09 -0.19 -14.17
C VAL A 30 10.46 -0.82 -13.90
N ASN A 31 10.69 -1.33 -12.68
CA ASN A 31 11.96 -1.95 -12.30
C ASN A 31 11.95 -3.48 -12.44
N SER A 32 10.88 -4.07 -12.99
CA SER A 32 10.70 -5.52 -13.10
C SER A 32 10.95 -6.26 -11.78
N ARG A 33 10.40 -5.72 -10.69
CA ARG A 33 10.50 -6.27 -9.34
C ARG A 33 9.10 -6.52 -8.78
N THR A 34 9.04 -7.42 -7.82
CA THR A 34 7.86 -7.60 -6.96
C THR A 34 8.19 -7.08 -5.58
N VAL A 35 7.30 -6.25 -5.02
CA VAL A 35 7.43 -5.69 -3.67
C VAL A 35 6.23 -6.16 -2.87
N ASN A 36 6.46 -6.84 -1.75
CA ASN A 36 5.37 -7.22 -0.86
C ASN A 36 4.91 -5.99 -0.07
N VAL A 37 3.62 -5.89 0.19
CA VAL A 37 3.04 -4.76 0.92
C VAL A 37 2.07 -5.25 1.98
N LEU A 38 1.98 -4.52 3.10
CA LEU A 38 0.89 -4.62 4.07
C LEU A 38 0.09 -3.32 4.05
N LEU A 39 -1.23 -3.45 4.04
CA LEU A 39 -2.15 -2.33 4.12
C LEU A 39 -2.33 -1.93 5.60
N GLU A 40 -2.08 -0.66 5.90
CA GLU A 40 -2.17 -0.13 7.26
C GLU A 40 -3.63 0.24 7.58
N LEU A 41 -4.29 -0.58 8.40
CA LEU A 41 -5.66 -0.35 8.87
C LEU A 41 -5.68 0.71 9.98
N HIS A 42 -6.51 1.73 9.79
CA HIS A 42 -6.76 2.75 10.80
C HIS A 42 -7.73 2.23 11.88
N LEU A 43 -7.18 1.76 13.01
CA LEU A 43 -7.93 1.13 14.11
C LEU A 43 -8.51 2.09 15.17
N GLY A 44 -8.53 3.42 14.93
CA GLY A 44 -8.81 4.41 15.98
C GLY A 44 -9.88 5.45 15.67
N ALA A 45 -10.76 5.71 16.64
CA ALA A 45 -11.68 6.86 16.65
C ALA A 45 -11.00 8.25 16.68
N GLU A 46 -9.66 8.30 16.64
CA GLU A 46 -8.87 9.52 16.49
C GLU A 46 -8.82 9.92 15.02
N LEU A 47 -9.63 10.94 14.67
CA LEU A 47 -9.76 11.56 13.34
C LEU A 47 -8.44 12.09 12.72
N THR A 48 -7.33 12.05 13.45
CA THR A 48 -6.06 12.68 13.08
C THR A 48 -4.94 11.71 12.69
N LYS A 49 -5.08 10.40 12.92
CA LYS A 49 -4.11 9.42 12.41
C LYS A 49 -4.58 8.96 11.03
N GLY A 50 -3.73 9.11 10.03
CA GLY A 50 -3.99 8.61 8.69
C GLY A 50 -3.90 7.08 8.64
N GLY A 51 -4.51 6.49 7.61
CA GLY A 51 -4.56 5.04 7.37
C GLY A 51 -5.77 4.70 6.50
N LEU A 52 -5.83 3.46 6.02
CA LEU A 52 -6.97 2.98 5.25
C LEU A 52 -8.12 2.59 6.19
N THR A 53 -9.34 2.91 5.80
CA THR A 53 -10.53 2.34 6.44
C THR A 53 -10.73 0.87 6.05
N GLU A 54 -11.46 0.12 6.86
CA GLU A 54 -11.81 -1.27 6.55
C GLU A 54 -12.47 -1.40 5.17
N GLN A 55 -13.38 -0.47 4.84
CA GLN A 55 -14.06 -0.41 3.54
C GLN A 55 -13.10 -0.19 2.36
N GLU A 56 -12.10 0.68 2.54
CA GLU A 56 -11.08 0.89 1.51
C GLU A 56 -10.20 -0.33 1.33
N ILE A 57 -9.82 -1.01 2.43
CA ILE A 57 -9.05 -2.25 2.38
C ILE A 57 -9.84 -3.33 1.65
N GLU A 58 -11.11 -3.54 2.02
CA GLU A 58 -11.99 -4.50 1.35
C GLU A 58 -12.11 -4.20 -0.15
N SER A 59 -12.35 -2.94 -0.52
CA SER A 59 -12.42 -2.53 -1.92
C SER A 59 -11.13 -2.81 -2.69
N ILE A 60 -9.96 -2.59 -2.06
CA ILE A 60 -8.67 -2.91 -2.68
C ILE A 60 -8.56 -4.43 -2.85
N LEU A 61 -8.84 -5.21 -1.80
CA LEU A 61 -8.74 -6.66 -1.85
C LEU A 61 -9.66 -7.28 -2.90
N ASP A 62 -10.90 -6.79 -3.03
CA ASP A 62 -11.86 -7.27 -4.03
C ASP A 62 -11.40 -7.00 -5.47
N GLU A 63 -10.78 -5.83 -5.74
CA GLU A 63 -10.18 -5.53 -7.05
C GLU A 63 -9.09 -6.55 -7.41
N TYR A 64 -8.20 -6.86 -6.46
CA TYR A 64 -7.10 -7.81 -6.69
C TYR A 64 -7.56 -9.28 -6.66
N ALA A 65 -8.64 -9.62 -5.96
CA ALA A 65 -9.20 -10.97 -5.92
C ALA A 65 -10.01 -11.30 -7.19
N SER A 66 -10.57 -10.28 -7.85
CA SER A 66 -11.36 -10.42 -9.08
C SER A 66 -10.52 -10.44 -10.36
N GLY A 67 -9.19 -10.28 -10.24
CA GLY A 67 -8.22 -10.21 -11.33
C GLY A 67 -7.35 -11.46 -11.45
#